data_AF-A0ABD3ZCK5-F1
#
_entry.id   AF-A0ABD3ZCK5-F1
#
_cell.length_a   1.000
_cell.length_b   1.000
_cell.length_c   1.000
_cell.angle_alpha   90.00
_cell.angle_beta   90.00
_cell.angle_gamma   90.00
#
_symmetry.space_group_name_H-M   'P 1'
#
loop_
_entity.id
_entity.type
_entity.pdbx_description
1 polymer ?
#
loop_
_entity_poly.entity_id
_entity_poly.type
_entity_poly.pdbx_seq_one_letter_code
_entity_poly.pdbx_strand_id
1 'polypeptide(L)' 'MPSDIKRLYSTASVLKGRRVVFNIKGNEYRLVVAIAYQYQSIYIKFIGTHRQYDAVDANSVEMEW' A
#
# COMPACT_ATOMS: atom_id res chain seq x y z
N MET A 1 2.60 -12.68 -7.42
CA MET A 1 1.86 -11.75 -8.31
C MET A 1 0.78 -11.01 -7.52
N PRO A 2 0.17 -9.92 -8.02
CA PRO A 2 -0.86 -9.18 -7.27
C PRO A 2 -2.04 -10.04 -6.78
N SER A 3 -2.39 -11.08 -7.55
CA SER A 3 -3.41 -12.08 -7.19
C SER A 3 -3.06 -12.85 -5.91
N ASP A 4 -1.79 -13.19 -5.68
CA ASP A 4 -1.35 -13.87 -4.45
C ASP A 4 -1.48 -12.97 -3.23
N ILE A 5 -1.21 -11.67 -3.40
CA ILE A 5 -1.34 -10.68 -2.34
C ILE A 5 -2.81 -10.58 -1.91
N LYS A 6 -3.74 -10.53 -2.86
CA LYS A 6 -5.17 -10.47 -2.56
C LYS A 6 -5.69 -11.77 -1.92
N ARG A 7 -5.09 -12.92 -2.27
CA ARG A 7 -5.41 -14.22 -1.65
C ARG A 7 -4.98 -14.29 -0.19
N LEU A 8 -3.78 -13.81 0.13
CA LEU A 8 -3.22 -13.83 1.49
C LEU A 8 -3.77 -12.70 2.36
N TYR A 9 -3.98 -11.53 1.78
CA TYR A 9 -4.47 -10.32 2.42
C TYR A 9 -5.73 -9.85 1.72
N SER A 10 -6.86 -10.46 2.08
CA SER A 10 -8.16 -10.21 1.44
C SER A 10 -8.58 -8.73 1.48
N THR A 11 -8.16 -8.00 2.51
CA THR A 11 -8.42 -6.57 2.69
C THR A 11 -7.45 -5.65 1.94
N ALA A 12 -6.36 -6.19 1.38
CA ALA A 12 -5.39 -5.40 0.63
C ALA A 12 -5.98 -4.92 -0.69
N SER A 13 -5.64 -3.69 -1.09
CA SER A 13 -6.09 -3.10 -2.34
C SER A 13 -4.90 -2.96 -3.30
N VAL A 14 -5.00 -3.56 -4.48
CA VAL A 14 -3.99 -3.43 -5.54
C VAL A 14 -4.34 -2.22 -6.38
N LEU A 15 -3.39 -1.31 -6.53
CA LEU A 15 -3.53 -0.07 -7.30
C LEU A 15 -2.68 -0.10 -8.57
N LYS A 16 -2.76 0.98 -9.35
CA LYS A 16 -1.89 1.20 -10.51
C LYS A 16 -0.43 1.34 -10.06
N GLY A 17 0.51 1.22 -11.00
CA GLY A 17 1.93 1.46 -10.74
C GLY A 17 2.59 0.45 -9.79
N ARG A 18 2.04 -0.78 -9.68
CA ARG A 18 2.52 -1.84 -8.76
C ARG A 18 2.43 -1.44 -7.28
N ARG A 19 1.46 -0.59 -6.95
CA ARG A 19 1.20 -0.16 -5.58
C ARG A 19 0.18 -1.08 -4.90
N VAL A 20 0.35 -1.28 -3.61
CA VAL A 20 -0.57 -2.05 -2.77
C VAL A 20 -0.83 -1.27 -1.49
N VAL A 21 -2.09 -1.21 -1.09
CA VAL A 21 -2.53 -0.64 0.18
C VAL A 21 -2.90 -1.77 1.13
N PHE A 22 -2.29 -1.79 2.30
CA PHE A 22 -2.62 -2.71 3.38
C PHE A 22 -3.38 -1.98 4.49
N ASN A 23 -4.45 -2.62 4.98
CA ASN A 23 -5.14 -2.18 6.19
C ASN A 23 -4.44 -2.82 7.39
N ILE A 24 -3.93 -2.02 8.32
CA ILE A 24 -3.20 -2.51 9.50
C ILE A 24 -3.83 -2.00 10.79
N LYS A 25 -3.57 -2.70 11.91
CA LYS A 25 -4.11 -2.40 13.25
C LYS A 25 -5.64 -2.23 13.23
N GLY A 26 -6.38 -3.30 12.95
CA GLY A 26 -7.85 -3.28 13.00
C GLY A 26 -8.49 -2.27 12.03
N ASN A 27 -7.86 -2.04 10.86
CA ASN A 27 -8.29 -1.09 9.83
C ASN A 27 -8.07 0.41 10.17
N GLU A 28 -7.45 0.74 11.30
CA GLU A 28 -7.18 2.14 11.71
C GLU A 28 -6.12 2.85 10.85
N TYR A 29 -5.22 2.08 10.22
CA TYR A 29 -4.09 2.61 9.45
C TYR A 29 -4.03 2.04 8.03
N ARG A 30 -3.32 2.75 7.17
CA ARG A 30 -3.01 2.36 5.80
C ARG A 30 -1.50 2.38 5.59
N LEU A 31 -0.99 1.29 5.04
CA LEU A 31 0.38 1.18 4.56
C LEU A 31 0.33 1.12 3.04
N VAL A 32 0.84 2.15 2.36
CA VAL A 32 0.99 2.15 0.90
C VAL A 32 2.42 1.75 0.58
N VAL A 33 2.56 0.73 -0.26
CA VAL A 33 3.87 0.27 -0.76
C VAL A 33 3.88 0.20 -2.27
N ALA A 34 5.05 0.38 -2.87
CA ALA A 34 5.33 0.00 -4.24
C ALA A 34 6.19 -1.28 -4.25
N ILE A 35 5.81 -2.26 -5.08
CA ILE A 35 6.49 -3.55 -5.14
C ILE A 35 7.31 -3.65 -6.42
N ALA A 36 8.60 -3.90 -6.26
CA ALA A 36 9.51 -4.22 -7.35
C ALA A 36 9.70 -5.74 -7.43
N TYR A 37 8.78 -6.44 -8.08
CA TYR A 37 8.72 -7.91 -8.09
C TYR A 37 10.01 -8.59 -8.57
N GLN A 38 10.67 -8.03 -9.59
CA GLN A 38 11.93 -8.57 -10.12
C GLN A 38 13.06 -8.56 -9.08
N TYR A 39 13.10 -7.53 -8.25
CA TYR A 39 14.13 -7.35 -7.21
C TYR A 39 13.65 -7.82 -5.83
N GLN A 40 12.45 -8.42 -5.76
CA GLN A 40 11.80 -8.84 -4.51
C GLN A 40 11.82 -7.77 -3.42
N SER A 41 11.74 -6.50 -3.81
CA SER A 41 11.89 -5.35 -2.92
C SER A 41 10.57 -4.60 -2.74
N ILE A 42 10.36 -4.07 -1.53
CA ILE A 42 9.17 -3.29 -1.15
C ILE A 42 9.62 -1.91 -0.71
N TYR A 43 9.03 -0.88 -1.31
CA TYR A 43 9.27 0.51 -0.95
C TYR A 43 8.04 1.05 -0.24
N ILE A 44 8.23 1.55 0.98
CA ILE A 44 7.17 2.23 1.73
C ILE A 44 6.98 3.61 1.10
N LYS A 45 5.74 3.94 0.76
CA LYS A 45 5.36 5.23 0.18
C LYS A 45 4.59 6.10 1.16
N PHE A 46 3.85 5.47 2.06
CA PHE A 46 3.05 6.14 3.07
C PHE A 46 2.72 5.20 4.22
N ILE A 47 2.73 5.72 5.45
CA ILE A 47 2.14 5.08 6.63
C ILE A 47 1.36 6.16 7.39
N GLY A 48 0.10 5.88 7.69
CA GLY A 48 -0.72 6.81 8.45
C GLY A 48 -2.09 6.25 8.79
N THR A 49 -2.83 7.02 9.58
CA THR A 49 -4.23 6.72 9.93
C THR A 49 -5.11 6.71 8.67
N HIS A 50 -6.29 6.10 8.77
CA HIS A 50 -7.30 6.18 7.71
C HIS A 50 -7.57 7.62 7.28
N ARG A 51 -7.70 8.53 8.26
CA ARG A 51 -8.02 9.93 8.00
C ARG A 51 -6.87 10.66 7.27
N GLN A 52 -5.61 10.34 7.58
CA GLN A 52 -4.46 10.86 6.83
C GLN A 52 -4.38 10.26 5.43
N TYR A 53 -4.73 8.97 5.29
CA TYR A 53 -4.78 8.31 3.99
C TYR A 53 -5.84 8.94 3.07
N ASP A 54 -7.01 9.31 3.60
CA ASP A 54 -8.07 9.96 2.82
C ASP A 54 -7.64 11.32 2.24
N ALA A 55 -6.59 11.93 2.80
CA ALA A 55 -6.04 13.20 2.35
C ALA A 55 -4.94 13.08 1.28
N VAL A 56 -4.54 11.86 0.89
CA VAL A 56 -3.46 11.63 -0.10
C VAL A 56 -3.97 10.80 -1.29
N ASP A 57 -3.41 11.05 -2.47
CA ASP A 57 -3.63 10.15 -3.61
C ASP A 57 -2.68 8.95 -3.52
N ALA A 58 -3.22 7.79 -3.17
CA ALA A 58 -2.46 6.56 -3.03
C ALA A 58 -1.74 6.10 -4.33
N ASN A 59 -2.15 6.58 -5.51
CA ASN A 59 -1.46 6.26 -6.77
C ASN A 59 -0.18 7.06 -6.98
N SER A 60 -0.05 8.21 -6.31
CA SER A 60 1.04 9.17 -6.55
C SER A 60 1.80 9.59 -5.30
N VAL A 61 1.29 9.31 -4.08
CA VAL A 61 1.96 9.67 -2.82
C VAL A 61 3.39 9.13 -2.78
N GLU A 62 4.33 9.99 -2.45
CA GLU A 62 5.74 9.67 -2.25
C GLU A 62 6.13 10.02 -0.81
N MET A 63 7.18 9.37 -0.33
CA MET A 63 7.72 9.65 1.00
C MET A 63 8.58 10.92 0.89
N GLU A 64 8.08 12.05 1.40
CA GLU A 64 8.91 13.22 1.69
C GLU A 64 9.64 12.94 3.02
N TRP A 65 10.97 13.00 2.99
CA TRP A 65 11.85 12.61 4.10
C TRP A 65 11.82 13.61 5.26
#